data_AF-A0A7K2Q715-F1
#
_entry.id   AF-A0A7K2Q715-F1
#
_cell.length_a   1.000
_cell.length_b   1.000
_cell.length_c   1.000
_cell.angle_alpha   90.00
_cell.angle_beta   90.00
_cell.angle_gamma   90.00
#
_symmetry.space_group_name_H-M   'P 1'
#
loop_
_entity.id
_entity.type
_entity.pdbx_description
1 polymer ?
#
loop_
_entity_poly.entity_id
_entity_poly.type
_entity_poly.pdbx_seq_one_letter_code
_entity_poly.pdbx_strand_id
1 'polypeptide(L)'
;MPVHAQDDSSDVPDDSPDGPPGGSGRAAVWLWSLLGVFAACVPCALLVVERVGSAALSPVPLVLVILAALAGYVLAVRAVVGEKFTPGSRRSRALVWSAAAGLFLASVGVLLAFRPPPPPLTRMSGARDVAVVGFAPREGRQDHRVLTDLADTFAHDLVGRIPTATGVRSYAGEVSLPLAELQETHRGGLERKTARFADETNAEIVLGGLVSSDPAGQTTLRPAVYVRADQVPDSPEVAGWYLSAPILATGGWESARSRSQLSAELTRRLGTLARFMDALDTWRNGSPGEAARILDGLLDPEREPARDGFVPLDLVRLFHGNAVQDQASAEAGAARQELLERARADYLAVGPQSPAGWRAAISLQGNAYRRALGPAHTCRPGTVQTGLLAQASQALRAFSEDRDLPERGRLTATVYLAQAELCRITAGLVKDDGTVERAVAAVRAARDVPGTAQLLPLAESFAARRADDRGDEAAAVAHFREAVAHERDPVRRAIWDGLLASSSLRRCDLAGARAAQRDALDQLAAAQLAGRASYARRHQYEQRSNEELRQAERICGT
;
A
#
# COMPACT_ATOMS: atom_id res chain seq x y z
N MET A 1 -22.31 -128.38 1.99
CA MET A 1 -22.67 -127.73 3.27
C MET A 1 -21.61 -128.04 4.31
N PRO A 2 -21.28 -127.16 5.27
CA PRO A 2 -21.75 -125.75 5.47
C PRO A 2 -20.55 -124.75 5.66
N VAL A 3 -20.63 -123.40 5.79
CA VAL A 3 -21.58 -122.28 5.55
C VAL A 3 -20.77 -120.95 5.54
N HIS A 4 -21.23 -120.00 4.68
CA HIS A 4 -20.91 -118.61 4.25
C HIS A 4 -20.41 -117.51 5.24
N ALA A 5 -19.86 -116.33 4.87
CA ALA A 5 -19.38 -115.63 3.62
C ALA A 5 -18.64 -114.30 4.03
N GLN A 6 -17.42 -113.97 3.54
CA GLN A 6 -16.98 -113.01 2.45
C GLN A 6 -17.40 -111.53 2.60
N ASP A 7 -16.64 -110.46 2.31
CA ASP A 7 -15.31 -110.09 1.71
C ASP A 7 -15.06 -108.59 2.08
N ASP A 8 -14.08 -107.82 1.58
CA ASP A 8 -12.62 -107.80 1.68
C ASP A 8 -12.11 -106.46 1.07
N SER A 9 -10.95 -105.95 1.54
CA SER A 9 -9.97 -105.03 0.91
C SER A 9 -10.19 -103.49 0.66
N SER A 10 -9.19 -102.71 1.12
CA SER A 10 -8.27 -101.79 0.35
C SER A 10 -8.04 -100.33 0.86
N ASP A 11 -6.75 -99.99 1.06
CA ASP A 11 -6.10 -98.73 1.51
C ASP A 11 -6.02 -97.61 0.45
N VAL A 12 -5.88 -96.31 0.87
CA VAL A 12 -5.04 -95.23 0.22
C VAL A 12 -4.72 -94.05 1.20
N PRO A 13 -3.52 -93.39 1.14
CA PRO A 13 -3.07 -92.24 1.97
C PRO A 13 -2.93 -90.85 1.25
N ASP A 14 -2.30 -89.89 1.97
CA ASP A 14 -2.01 -88.43 1.87
C ASP A 14 -1.57 -87.75 0.52
N ASP A 15 -1.97 -86.48 0.27
CA ASP A 15 -1.20 -85.34 -0.34
C ASP A 15 -2.02 -84.02 -0.53
N SER A 16 -1.40 -82.84 -0.30
CA SER A 16 -1.95 -81.43 -0.40
C SER A 16 -1.69 -80.79 -1.81
N PRO A 17 -2.30 -79.63 -2.28
CA PRO A 17 -2.01 -78.24 -1.81
C PRO A 17 -3.04 -77.10 -2.11
N ASP A 18 -2.76 -75.89 -1.56
CA ASP A 18 -3.10 -74.52 -2.00
C ASP A 18 -4.56 -74.03 -2.24
N GLY A 19 -5.00 -73.14 -1.34
CA GLY A 19 -6.07 -72.15 -1.60
C GLY A 19 -5.82 -70.85 -0.80
N PRO A 20 -5.88 -69.65 -1.41
CA PRO A 20 -5.56 -68.39 -0.72
C PRO A 20 -6.69 -67.94 0.22
N PRO A 21 -6.38 -67.24 1.34
CA PRO A 21 -7.39 -66.75 2.27
C PRO A 21 -8.26 -65.64 1.66
N GLY A 22 -9.57 -65.83 1.73
CA GLY A 22 -10.60 -65.01 1.09
C GLY A 22 -10.78 -63.59 1.66
N GLY A 23 -10.57 -62.60 0.79
CA GLY A 23 -11.64 -61.74 0.26
C GLY A 23 -12.23 -60.59 1.10
N SER A 24 -12.26 -60.64 2.43
CA SER A 24 -13.08 -59.66 3.19
C SER A 24 -12.37 -58.32 3.50
N GLY A 25 -11.05 -58.33 3.69
CA GLY A 25 -10.27 -57.12 4.04
C GLY A 25 -9.96 -56.21 2.85
N ARG A 26 -9.63 -56.77 1.68
CA ARG A 26 -9.27 -55.98 0.48
C ARG A 26 -10.45 -55.23 -0.12
N ALA A 27 -11.66 -55.79 -0.04
CA ALA A 27 -12.88 -55.16 -0.56
C ALA A 27 -13.44 -54.03 0.34
N ALA A 28 -13.07 -53.99 1.62
CA ALA A 28 -13.40 -52.86 2.50
C ALA A 28 -12.49 -51.67 2.22
N VAL A 29 -11.19 -51.91 2.07
CA VAL A 29 -10.21 -50.87 1.69
C VAL A 29 -10.57 -50.28 0.32
N TRP A 30 -10.87 -51.12 -0.67
CA TRP A 30 -11.22 -50.67 -2.03
C TRP A 30 -12.47 -49.78 -2.08
N LEU A 31 -13.47 -50.04 -1.22
CA LEU A 31 -14.71 -49.25 -1.17
C LEU A 31 -14.50 -47.89 -0.47
N TRP A 32 -13.71 -47.85 0.61
CA TRP A 32 -13.29 -46.60 1.24
C TRP A 32 -12.37 -45.78 0.33
N SER A 33 -11.54 -46.42 -0.47
CA SER A 33 -10.75 -45.79 -1.52
C SER A 33 -11.64 -45.21 -2.62
N LEU A 34 -12.67 -45.92 -3.08
CA LEU A 34 -13.62 -45.38 -4.07
C LEU A 34 -14.46 -44.23 -3.52
N LEU A 35 -14.90 -44.30 -2.26
CA LEU A 35 -15.61 -43.20 -1.61
C LEU A 35 -14.69 -41.98 -1.40
N GLY A 36 -13.42 -42.22 -1.05
CA GLY A 36 -12.38 -41.19 -0.95
C GLY A 36 -12.03 -40.58 -2.31
N VAL A 37 -11.95 -41.38 -3.37
CA VAL A 37 -11.75 -40.92 -4.76
C VAL A 37 -12.97 -40.13 -5.24
N PHE A 38 -14.19 -40.56 -4.93
CA PHE A 38 -15.40 -39.80 -5.29
C PHE A 38 -15.49 -38.48 -4.52
N ALA A 39 -15.13 -38.48 -3.22
CA ALA A 39 -15.03 -37.28 -2.39
C ALA A 39 -13.91 -36.33 -2.83
N ALA A 40 -12.87 -36.83 -3.50
CA ALA A 40 -11.79 -36.01 -4.06
C ALA A 40 -12.08 -35.55 -5.51
N CYS A 41 -12.70 -36.39 -6.33
CA CYS A 41 -12.94 -36.12 -7.76
C CYS A 41 -14.13 -35.20 -8.00
N VAL A 42 -15.19 -35.24 -7.18
CA VAL A 42 -16.36 -34.36 -7.34
C VAL A 42 -16.00 -32.88 -7.08
N PRO A 43 -15.26 -32.51 -6.01
CA PRO A 43 -14.78 -31.14 -5.84
C PRO A 43 -13.82 -30.69 -6.96
N CYS A 44 -12.93 -31.58 -7.42
CA CYS A 44 -12.01 -31.27 -8.51
C CYS A 44 -12.72 -31.07 -9.85
N ALA A 45 -13.73 -31.88 -10.17
CA ALA A 45 -14.54 -31.74 -11.39
C ALA A 45 -15.40 -30.46 -11.34
N LEU A 46 -15.95 -30.12 -10.17
CA LEU A 46 -16.68 -28.87 -9.96
C LEU A 46 -15.78 -27.64 -10.10
N LEU A 47 -14.56 -27.68 -9.56
CA LEU A 47 -13.54 -26.63 -9.73
C LEU A 47 -13.13 -26.44 -11.20
N VAL A 48 -13.06 -27.51 -12.00
CA VAL A 48 -12.74 -27.42 -13.44
C VAL A 48 -13.91 -26.83 -14.24
N VAL A 49 -15.15 -27.22 -13.95
CA VAL A 49 -16.35 -26.66 -14.61
C VAL A 49 -16.55 -25.18 -14.24
N GLU A 50 -16.25 -24.79 -13.01
CA GLU A 50 -16.29 -23.38 -12.58
C GLU A 50 -15.19 -22.55 -13.27
N ARG A 51 -13.97 -23.09 -13.40
CA ARG A 51 -12.83 -22.40 -14.05
C ARG A 51 -12.98 -22.24 -15.57
N VAL A 52 -13.80 -23.06 -16.22
CA VAL A 52 -14.09 -22.97 -17.67
C VAL A 52 -15.39 -22.20 -17.95
N GLY A 53 -16.30 -22.10 -16.97
CA GLY A 53 -17.65 -21.51 -17.14
C GLY A 53 -17.87 -20.12 -16.54
N SER A 54 -16.89 -19.53 -15.85
CA SER A 54 -17.06 -18.28 -15.10
C SER A 54 -17.00 -17.02 -15.98
N ALA A 55 -18.01 -16.85 -16.82
CA ALA A 55 -18.37 -15.52 -17.36
C ALA A 55 -19.89 -15.26 -17.46
N ALA A 56 -20.79 -16.26 -17.35
CA ALA A 56 -22.22 -16.01 -17.58
C ALA A 56 -23.21 -17.03 -16.99
N LEU A 57 -22.95 -17.61 -15.82
CA LEU A 57 -23.93 -18.55 -15.23
C LEU A 57 -24.78 -17.84 -14.17
N SER A 58 -26.10 -17.77 -14.42
CA SER A 58 -27.13 -17.43 -13.44
C SER A 58 -27.08 -18.43 -12.26
N PRO A 59 -27.74 -18.21 -11.11
CA PRO A 59 -27.68 -19.14 -9.96
C PRO A 59 -28.30 -20.54 -10.23
N VAL A 60 -29.03 -20.71 -11.33
CA VAL A 60 -29.83 -21.91 -11.64
C VAL A 60 -29.01 -23.18 -12.03
N PRO A 61 -27.99 -23.13 -12.91
CA PRO A 61 -27.17 -24.28 -13.26
C PRO A 61 -26.27 -24.74 -12.11
N LEU A 62 -25.80 -23.83 -11.24
CA LEU A 62 -25.06 -24.21 -10.03
C LEU A 62 -25.95 -25.06 -9.10
N VAL A 63 -27.20 -24.64 -8.89
CA VAL A 63 -28.20 -25.39 -8.11
C VAL A 63 -28.50 -26.75 -8.76
N LEU A 64 -28.64 -26.81 -10.09
CA LEU A 64 -28.86 -28.08 -10.81
C LEU A 64 -27.68 -29.04 -10.70
N VAL A 65 -26.44 -28.54 -10.76
CA VAL A 65 -25.23 -29.35 -10.58
C VAL A 65 -25.13 -29.88 -9.14
N ILE A 66 -25.45 -29.05 -8.15
CA ILE A 66 -25.52 -29.47 -6.73
C ILE A 66 -26.61 -30.55 -6.55
N LEU A 67 -27.79 -30.37 -7.15
CA LEU A 67 -28.89 -31.34 -7.09
C LEU A 67 -28.54 -32.67 -7.79
N ALA A 68 -27.86 -32.61 -8.94
CA ALA A 68 -27.38 -33.79 -9.66
C ALA A 68 -26.32 -34.55 -8.86
N ALA A 69 -25.38 -33.82 -8.24
CA ALA A 69 -24.40 -34.40 -7.32
C ALA A 69 -25.08 -35.03 -6.09
N LEU A 70 -26.11 -34.38 -5.52
CA LEU A 70 -26.92 -34.91 -4.42
C LEU A 70 -27.63 -36.21 -4.80
N ALA A 71 -28.25 -36.24 -5.98
CA ALA A 71 -28.93 -37.43 -6.49
C ALA A 71 -27.95 -38.60 -6.73
N GLY A 72 -26.81 -38.32 -7.37
CA GLY A 72 -25.74 -39.32 -7.59
C GLY A 72 -25.17 -39.86 -6.26
N TYR A 73 -24.99 -38.98 -5.28
CA TYR A 73 -24.51 -39.34 -3.94
C TYR A 73 -25.51 -40.24 -3.20
N VAL A 74 -26.79 -39.88 -3.21
CA VAL A 74 -27.87 -40.67 -2.58
C VAL A 74 -27.97 -42.06 -3.21
N LEU A 75 -27.83 -42.17 -4.53
CA LEU A 75 -27.85 -43.46 -5.24
C LEU A 75 -26.64 -44.32 -4.90
N ALA A 76 -25.44 -43.75 -4.86
CA ALA A 76 -24.22 -44.46 -4.49
C ALA A 76 -24.25 -44.98 -3.04
N VAL A 77 -24.71 -44.16 -2.09
CA VAL A 77 -24.86 -44.57 -0.68
C VAL A 77 -25.92 -45.67 -0.55
N ARG A 78 -27.02 -45.59 -1.32
CA ARG A 78 -28.08 -46.60 -1.31
C ARG A 78 -27.61 -47.95 -1.86
N ALA A 79 -26.79 -47.95 -2.91
CA ALA A 79 -26.18 -49.16 -3.45
C ALA A 79 -25.23 -49.82 -2.43
N VAL A 80 -24.36 -49.04 -1.79
CA VAL A 80 -23.42 -49.52 -0.75
C VAL A 80 -24.14 -50.07 0.49
N VAL A 81 -25.22 -49.41 0.92
CA VAL A 81 -26.02 -49.86 2.08
C VAL A 81 -26.83 -51.12 1.74
N GLY A 82 -27.30 -51.23 0.49
CA GLY A 82 -28.07 -52.38 0.00
C GLY A 82 -27.25 -53.66 -0.13
N GLU A 83 -26.00 -53.58 -0.58
CA GLU A 83 -25.15 -54.75 -0.82
C GLU A 83 -24.45 -55.31 0.43
N LYS A 84 -24.09 -54.48 1.42
CA LYS A 84 -23.26 -54.93 2.56
C LYS A 84 -23.93 -54.94 3.94
N PHE A 85 -25.10 -54.33 4.11
CA PHE A 85 -25.71 -54.17 5.43
C PHE A 85 -27.09 -54.83 5.57
N THR A 86 -27.45 -55.76 4.70
CA THR A 86 -28.74 -56.47 4.71
C THR A 86 -29.10 -57.10 6.06
N PRO A 87 -28.15 -57.61 6.89
CA PRO A 87 -28.44 -58.04 8.26
C PRO A 87 -27.93 -57.09 9.38
N GLY A 88 -27.40 -55.90 9.06
CA GLY A 88 -26.85 -54.95 10.06
C GLY A 88 -27.90 -54.12 10.80
N SER A 89 -27.70 -53.88 12.11
CA SER A 89 -28.60 -53.10 12.97
C SER A 89 -28.88 -51.69 12.43
N ARG A 90 -30.10 -51.18 12.60
CA ARG A 90 -30.54 -49.83 12.12
C ARG A 90 -29.58 -48.70 12.49
N ARG A 91 -28.83 -48.83 13.59
CA ARG A 91 -27.87 -47.82 14.08
C ARG A 91 -26.64 -47.66 13.18
N SER A 92 -26.12 -48.74 12.59
CA SER A 92 -24.94 -48.63 11.71
C SER A 92 -25.29 -47.97 10.37
N ARG A 93 -26.49 -48.26 9.84
CA ARG A 93 -27.02 -47.58 8.64
C ARG A 93 -27.22 -46.08 8.89
N ALA A 94 -27.74 -45.69 10.06
CA ALA A 94 -27.92 -44.29 10.42
C ALA A 94 -26.58 -43.54 10.55
N LEU A 95 -25.56 -44.16 11.16
CA LEU A 95 -24.23 -43.57 11.30
C LEU A 95 -23.56 -43.28 9.96
N VAL A 96 -23.60 -44.24 9.03
CA VAL A 96 -23.05 -44.05 7.66
C VAL A 96 -23.76 -42.90 6.94
N TRP A 97 -25.09 -42.84 7.02
CA TRP A 97 -25.86 -41.73 6.44
C TRP A 97 -25.54 -40.38 7.07
N SER A 98 -25.36 -40.32 8.39
CA SER A 98 -25.00 -39.06 9.07
C SER A 98 -23.59 -38.58 8.74
N ALA A 99 -22.61 -39.49 8.69
CA ALA A 99 -21.23 -39.16 8.32
C ALA A 99 -21.15 -38.72 6.85
N ALA A 100 -21.89 -39.40 5.97
CA ALA A 100 -22.04 -39.07 4.56
C ALA A 100 -22.66 -37.67 4.35
N ALA A 101 -23.78 -37.40 5.03
CA ALA A 101 -24.43 -36.09 4.99
C ALA A 101 -23.54 -34.97 5.55
N GLY A 102 -22.82 -35.24 6.64
CA GLY A 102 -21.87 -34.29 7.23
C GLY A 102 -20.72 -33.94 6.28
N LEU A 103 -20.13 -34.93 5.62
CA LEU A 103 -19.09 -34.74 4.60
C LEU A 103 -19.60 -33.92 3.42
N PHE A 104 -20.79 -34.25 2.90
CA PHE A 104 -21.39 -33.51 1.79
C PHE A 104 -21.67 -32.05 2.16
N LEU A 105 -22.27 -31.80 3.33
CA LEU A 105 -22.54 -30.44 3.81
C LEU A 105 -21.24 -29.65 4.05
N ALA A 106 -20.19 -30.30 4.56
CA ALA A 106 -18.88 -29.68 4.70
C ALA A 106 -18.27 -29.34 3.34
N SER A 107 -18.35 -30.23 2.35
CA SER A 107 -17.88 -29.97 0.98
C SER A 107 -18.64 -28.82 0.31
N VAL A 108 -19.97 -28.78 0.44
CA VAL A 108 -20.80 -27.67 -0.06
C VAL A 108 -20.47 -26.37 0.69
N GLY A 109 -20.25 -26.42 2.00
CA GLY A 109 -19.83 -25.26 2.80
C GLY A 109 -18.48 -24.70 2.35
N VAL A 110 -17.51 -25.57 2.04
CA VAL A 110 -16.22 -25.17 1.48
C VAL A 110 -16.40 -24.55 0.09
N LEU A 111 -17.25 -25.12 -0.77
CA LEU A 111 -17.53 -24.61 -2.12
C LEU A 111 -18.21 -23.23 -2.09
N LEU A 112 -19.16 -23.01 -1.18
CA LEU A 112 -19.83 -21.72 -1.01
C LEU A 112 -18.91 -20.65 -0.38
N ALA A 113 -17.94 -21.07 0.43
CA ALA A 113 -16.95 -20.18 1.03
C ALA A 113 -15.78 -19.85 0.07
N PHE A 114 -15.50 -20.72 -0.89
CA PHE A 114 -14.43 -20.53 -1.87
C PHE A 114 -14.86 -19.51 -2.93
N ARG A 115 -14.54 -18.23 -2.69
CA ARG A 115 -14.59 -17.21 -3.74
C ARG A 115 -13.25 -17.25 -4.47
N PRO A 116 -13.20 -17.54 -5.79
CA PRO A 116 -11.94 -17.42 -6.52
C PRO A 116 -11.37 -16.02 -6.31
N PRO A 117 -10.02 -15.88 -6.16
CA PRO A 117 -9.42 -14.56 -6.03
C PRO A 117 -9.84 -13.73 -7.25
N PRO A 118 -10.23 -12.45 -7.06
CA PRO A 118 -10.56 -11.59 -8.18
C PRO A 118 -9.37 -11.57 -9.17
N PRO A 119 -9.63 -11.44 -10.48
CA PRO A 119 -8.56 -11.32 -11.45
C PRO A 119 -7.63 -10.16 -11.06
N PRO A 120 -6.31 -10.29 -11.28
CA PRO A 120 -5.36 -9.25 -10.92
C PRO A 120 -5.72 -7.97 -11.67
N LEU A 121 -5.63 -6.82 -11.00
CA LEU A 121 -5.94 -5.54 -11.62
C LEU A 121 -4.90 -5.24 -12.70
N THR A 122 -5.38 -4.64 -13.81
CA THR A 122 -4.44 -4.26 -14.88
C THR A 122 -3.53 -3.15 -14.36
N ARG A 123 -2.22 -3.33 -14.52
CA ARG A 123 -1.23 -2.31 -14.15
C ARG A 123 -1.22 -1.16 -15.14
N MET A 124 -1.08 0.04 -14.62
CA MET A 124 -0.81 1.24 -15.39
C MET A 124 0.68 1.33 -15.71
N SER A 125 1.01 1.97 -16.82
CA SER A 125 2.37 2.07 -17.35
C SER A 125 2.66 3.44 -17.98
N GLY A 126 1.89 4.46 -17.62
CA GLY A 126 2.12 5.83 -18.06
C GLY A 126 3.38 6.40 -17.41
N ALA A 127 3.86 7.54 -17.93
CA ALA A 127 4.94 8.27 -17.27
C ALA A 127 4.44 8.92 -15.96
N ARG A 128 3.15 9.25 -15.92
CA ARG A 128 2.37 9.63 -14.74
C ARG A 128 1.11 8.76 -14.75
N ASP A 129 0.63 8.26 -13.62
CA ASP A 129 -0.52 7.33 -13.59
C ASP A 129 -1.62 7.81 -12.64
N VAL A 130 -2.83 8.01 -13.17
CA VAL A 130 -4.02 8.45 -12.42
C VAL A 130 -5.14 7.42 -12.53
N ALA A 131 -5.50 6.82 -11.40
CA ALA A 131 -6.60 5.88 -11.31
C ALA A 131 -7.89 6.54 -10.84
N VAL A 132 -9.02 6.25 -11.48
CA VAL A 132 -10.35 6.64 -11.01
C VAL A 132 -11.04 5.42 -10.41
N VAL A 133 -11.24 5.41 -9.09
CA VAL A 133 -11.87 4.27 -8.37
C VAL A 133 -13.40 4.41 -8.22
N GLY A 134 -13.94 5.51 -8.72
CA GLY A 134 -15.37 5.78 -8.75
C GLY A 134 -15.89 6.62 -7.59
N PHE A 135 -17.22 6.67 -7.50
CA PHE A 135 -17.95 7.48 -6.54
C PHE A 135 -18.82 6.58 -5.67
N ALA A 136 -18.90 6.86 -4.37
CA ALA A 136 -19.72 6.07 -3.45
C ALA A 136 -20.79 6.94 -2.79
N PRO A 137 -21.99 6.38 -2.55
CA PRO A 137 -23.02 7.07 -1.78
C PRO A 137 -22.55 7.25 -0.33
N ARG A 138 -22.86 8.43 0.22
CA ARG A 138 -22.74 8.78 1.63
C ARG A 138 -23.76 8.00 2.44
N GLU A 139 -25.02 8.04 1.99
CA GLU A 139 -26.18 7.42 2.64
C GLU A 139 -27.16 6.94 1.56
N GLY A 140 -27.89 5.85 1.83
CA GLY A 140 -28.92 5.30 0.95
C GLY A 140 -28.40 4.38 -0.17
N ARG A 141 -29.35 3.85 -0.96
CA ARG A 141 -29.04 3.05 -2.16
C ARG A 141 -29.07 3.96 -3.38
N GLN A 142 -27.90 4.24 -3.93
CA GLN A 142 -27.80 4.77 -5.28
C GLN A 142 -27.49 3.65 -6.26
N ASP A 143 -27.93 3.82 -7.50
CA ASP A 143 -27.62 2.85 -8.54
C ASP A 143 -26.11 2.84 -8.82
N HIS A 144 -25.49 1.71 -8.48
CA HIS A 144 -24.07 1.51 -8.68
C HIS A 144 -23.67 1.67 -10.15
N ARG A 145 -24.53 1.26 -11.10
CA ARG A 145 -24.25 1.40 -12.54
C ARG A 145 -24.11 2.86 -12.94
N VAL A 146 -24.99 3.73 -12.44
CA VAL A 146 -24.97 5.16 -12.74
C VAL A 146 -23.68 5.82 -12.22
N LEU A 147 -23.22 5.44 -11.03
CA LEU A 147 -21.99 5.97 -10.46
C LEU A 147 -20.74 5.47 -11.20
N THR A 148 -20.75 4.21 -11.64
CA THR A 148 -19.70 3.64 -12.49
C THR A 148 -19.65 4.33 -13.85
N ASP A 149 -20.78 4.51 -14.54
CA ASP A 149 -20.85 5.19 -15.84
C ASP A 149 -20.34 6.64 -15.74
N LEU A 150 -20.67 7.35 -14.66
CA LEU A 150 -20.15 8.70 -14.42
C LEU A 150 -18.64 8.69 -14.20
N ALA A 151 -18.10 7.72 -13.46
CA ALA A 151 -16.67 7.60 -13.22
C ALA A 151 -15.91 7.24 -14.51
N ASP A 152 -16.46 6.37 -15.35
CA ASP A 152 -15.88 6.02 -16.65
C ASP A 152 -15.88 7.21 -17.61
N THR A 153 -16.99 7.95 -17.66
CA THR A 153 -17.09 9.20 -18.45
C THR A 153 -16.06 10.23 -17.96
N PHE A 154 -15.95 10.40 -16.64
CA PHE A 154 -14.98 11.31 -16.04
C PHE A 154 -13.53 10.90 -16.36
N ALA A 155 -13.20 9.61 -16.29
CA ALA A 155 -11.88 9.10 -16.66
C ALA A 155 -11.59 9.34 -18.15
N HIS A 156 -12.59 9.16 -19.03
CA HIS A 156 -12.46 9.45 -20.46
C HIS A 156 -12.21 10.94 -20.72
N ASP A 157 -12.97 11.83 -20.08
CA ASP A 157 -12.77 13.28 -20.17
C ASP A 157 -11.39 13.71 -19.66
N LEU A 158 -10.89 13.04 -18.62
CA LEU A 158 -9.58 13.31 -18.05
C LEU A 158 -8.46 13.05 -19.07
N VAL A 159 -8.52 11.93 -19.83
CA VAL A 159 -7.54 11.60 -20.90
C VAL A 159 -7.39 12.75 -21.91
N GLY A 160 -8.48 13.44 -22.25
CA GLY A 160 -8.47 14.53 -23.22
C GLY A 160 -7.96 15.88 -22.70
N ARG A 161 -7.75 16.03 -21.38
CA ARG A 161 -7.46 17.33 -20.75
C ARG A 161 -6.20 17.39 -19.90
N ILE A 162 -5.64 16.25 -19.52
CA ILE A 162 -4.35 16.20 -18.84
C ILE A 162 -3.22 15.96 -19.85
N PRO A 163 -1.95 16.23 -19.51
CA PRO A 163 -0.83 16.00 -20.42
C PRO A 163 -0.82 14.56 -20.93
N THR A 164 -0.61 14.37 -22.23
CA THR A 164 -0.69 13.07 -22.94
C THR A 164 0.28 12.00 -22.41
N ALA A 165 1.32 12.41 -21.68
CA ALA A 165 2.23 11.51 -20.98
C ALA A 165 1.61 10.84 -19.73
N THR A 166 0.40 11.26 -19.32
CA THR A 166 -0.30 10.71 -18.16
C THR A 166 -1.22 9.58 -18.59
N GLY A 167 -1.00 8.38 -18.06
CA GLY A 167 -1.95 7.28 -18.11
C GLY A 167 -3.13 7.56 -17.20
N VAL A 168 -4.35 7.48 -17.75
CA VAL A 168 -5.59 7.51 -16.97
C VAL A 168 -6.31 6.20 -17.15
N ARG A 169 -6.83 5.64 -16.06
CA ARG A 169 -7.71 4.48 -16.13
C ARG A 169 -8.82 4.54 -15.10
N SER A 170 -10.02 4.17 -15.53
CA SER A 170 -11.11 3.88 -14.60
C SER A 170 -11.01 2.45 -14.09
N TYR A 171 -11.26 2.28 -12.79
CA TYR A 171 -11.40 1.02 -12.08
C TYR A 171 -12.74 0.94 -11.34
N ALA A 172 -13.67 1.86 -11.59
CA ALA A 172 -14.93 1.97 -10.83
C ALA A 172 -15.81 0.70 -10.89
N GLY A 173 -15.70 -0.09 -11.97
CA GLY A 173 -16.34 -1.40 -12.11
C GLY A 173 -15.46 -2.60 -11.74
N GLU A 174 -14.17 -2.40 -11.47
CA GLU A 174 -13.19 -3.45 -11.20
C GLU A 174 -12.86 -3.56 -9.70
N VAL A 175 -12.88 -2.44 -8.97
CA VAL A 175 -12.52 -2.37 -7.54
C VAL A 175 -13.58 -1.59 -6.76
N SER A 176 -13.80 -2.01 -5.51
CA SER A 176 -14.62 -1.26 -4.55
C SER A 176 -13.79 -0.89 -3.34
N LEU A 177 -13.43 0.40 -3.26
CA LEU A 177 -12.82 0.98 -2.07
C LEU A 177 -13.92 1.47 -1.12
N PRO A 178 -13.72 1.41 0.21
CA PRO A 178 -14.71 1.88 1.18
C PRO A 178 -14.72 3.42 1.27
N LEU A 179 -15.05 4.09 0.16
CA LEU A 179 -15.00 5.54 0.04
C LEU A 179 -15.94 6.25 1.03
N ALA A 180 -16.94 5.58 1.58
CA ALA A 180 -17.78 6.12 2.67
C ALA A 180 -16.94 6.55 3.90
N GLU A 181 -15.84 5.85 4.19
CA GLU A 181 -14.91 6.19 5.28
C GLU A 181 -14.22 7.55 5.06
N LEU A 182 -14.30 8.16 3.86
CA LEU A 182 -13.79 9.51 3.62
C LEU A 182 -14.42 10.57 4.55
N GLN A 183 -15.55 10.29 5.19
CA GLN A 183 -16.17 11.21 6.16
C GLN A 183 -15.70 10.99 7.59
N GLU A 184 -15.12 9.84 7.87
CA GLU A 184 -14.74 9.44 9.23
C GLU A 184 -13.42 10.12 9.63
N THR A 185 -13.25 10.32 10.94
CA THR A 185 -11.99 10.80 11.51
C THR A 185 -10.90 9.73 11.40
N HIS A 186 -11.28 8.44 11.54
CA HIS A 186 -10.37 7.30 11.50
C HIS A 186 -10.54 6.51 10.19
N ARG A 187 -9.69 6.81 9.19
CA ARG A 187 -9.78 6.22 7.83
C ARG A 187 -8.79 5.08 7.57
N GLY A 188 -8.39 4.35 8.62
CA GLY A 188 -7.30 3.37 8.51
C GLY A 188 -7.63 2.19 7.58
N GLY A 189 -8.91 1.82 7.45
CA GLY A 189 -9.37 0.81 6.50
C GLY A 189 -9.21 1.26 5.05
N LEU A 190 -9.77 2.43 4.74
CA LEU A 190 -9.66 3.09 3.45
C LEU A 190 -8.21 3.32 3.03
N GLU A 191 -7.39 3.97 3.86
CA GLU A 191 -6.00 4.28 3.55
C GLU A 191 -5.19 3.01 3.23
N ARG A 192 -5.38 1.91 3.99
CA ARG A 192 -4.72 0.62 3.70
C ARG A 192 -5.15 0.01 2.38
N LYS A 193 -6.45 0.01 2.09
CA LYS A 193 -6.96 -0.56 0.84
C LYS A 193 -6.55 0.28 -0.36
N THR A 194 -6.59 1.61 -0.24
CA THR A 194 -6.15 2.53 -1.31
C THR A 194 -4.64 2.40 -1.56
N ALA A 195 -3.81 2.32 -0.52
CA ALA A 195 -2.37 2.14 -0.68
C ALA A 195 -2.05 0.82 -1.41
N ARG A 196 -2.67 -0.29 -0.99
CA ARG A 196 -2.52 -1.59 -1.68
C ARG A 196 -2.97 -1.53 -3.14
N PHE A 197 -4.11 -0.89 -3.40
CA PHE A 197 -4.62 -0.69 -4.76
C PHE A 197 -3.65 0.13 -5.61
N ALA A 198 -3.10 1.21 -5.07
CA ALA A 198 -2.15 2.07 -5.76
C ALA A 198 -0.82 1.35 -6.05
N ASP A 199 -0.38 0.47 -5.14
CA ASP A 199 0.80 -0.40 -5.36
C ASP A 199 0.53 -1.48 -6.41
N GLU A 200 -0.67 -2.08 -6.42
CA GLU A 200 -1.05 -3.12 -7.37
C GLU A 200 -1.17 -2.56 -8.80
N THR A 201 -1.76 -1.37 -8.94
CA THR A 201 -2.05 -0.71 -10.22
C THR A 201 -0.96 0.23 -10.72
N ASN A 202 0.02 0.57 -9.87
CA ASN A 202 0.99 1.64 -10.09
C ASN A 202 0.41 3.06 -10.14
N ALA A 203 -0.83 3.28 -9.70
CA ALA A 203 -1.41 4.62 -9.64
C ALA A 203 -0.63 5.56 -8.70
N GLU A 204 -0.20 6.72 -9.20
CA GLU A 204 0.46 7.77 -8.40
C GLU A 204 -0.58 8.62 -7.66
N ILE A 205 -1.69 8.90 -8.34
CA ILE A 205 -2.86 9.59 -7.81
C ILE A 205 -4.08 8.70 -7.98
N VAL A 206 -4.92 8.64 -6.95
CA VAL A 206 -6.22 7.96 -7.01
C VAL A 206 -7.34 8.98 -6.82
N LEU A 207 -8.29 9.00 -7.74
CA LEU A 207 -9.44 9.90 -7.73
C LEU A 207 -10.69 9.12 -7.36
N GLY A 208 -11.51 9.71 -6.50
CA GLY A 208 -12.83 9.20 -6.20
C GLY A 208 -13.74 10.29 -5.69
N GLY A 209 -14.78 9.91 -4.96
CA GLY A 209 -15.60 10.89 -4.27
C GLY A 209 -16.79 10.31 -3.55
N LEU A 210 -17.43 11.20 -2.81
CA LEU A 210 -18.62 10.94 -2.02
C LEU A 210 -19.82 11.59 -2.66
N VAL A 211 -20.92 10.87 -2.64
CA VAL A 211 -22.15 11.33 -3.23
C VAL A 211 -23.23 11.39 -2.16
N SER A 212 -23.92 12.50 -2.02
CA SER A 212 -25.10 12.60 -1.16
C SER A 212 -26.29 13.19 -1.90
N SER A 213 -27.48 12.91 -1.38
CA SER A 213 -28.71 13.61 -1.76
C SER A 213 -29.25 14.28 -0.52
N ASP A 214 -29.66 15.54 -0.63
CA ASP A 214 -30.31 16.23 0.48
C ASP A 214 -31.82 15.90 0.50
N PRO A 215 -32.54 16.26 1.60
CA PRO A 215 -33.99 16.05 1.69
C PRO A 215 -34.81 16.85 0.66
N ALA A 216 -34.23 17.89 0.05
CA ALA A 216 -34.86 18.70 -1.00
C ALA A 216 -34.68 18.09 -2.40
N GLY A 217 -33.99 16.94 -2.52
CA GLY A 217 -33.71 16.26 -3.79
C GLY A 217 -32.50 16.82 -4.54
N GLN A 218 -31.73 17.73 -3.93
CA GLN A 218 -30.47 18.22 -4.45
C GLN A 218 -29.40 17.14 -4.34
N THR A 219 -28.63 17.00 -5.40
CA THR A 219 -27.50 16.10 -5.46
C THR A 219 -26.22 16.84 -5.10
N THR A 220 -25.39 16.24 -4.25
CA THR A 220 -24.04 16.72 -3.96
C THR A 220 -23.01 15.65 -4.33
N LEU A 221 -22.00 16.03 -5.10
CA LEU A 221 -20.80 15.24 -5.33
C LEU A 221 -19.61 15.93 -4.65
N ARG A 222 -18.88 15.22 -3.81
CA ARG A 222 -17.67 15.71 -3.16
C ARG A 222 -16.47 14.91 -3.67
N PRO A 223 -15.70 15.45 -4.63
CA PRO A 223 -14.51 14.78 -5.15
C PRO A 223 -13.47 14.56 -4.06
N ALA A 224 -12.60 13.58 -4.29
CA ALA A 224 -11.50 13.24 -3.41
C ALA A 224 -10.24 12.91 -4.22
N VAL A 225 -9.10 13.35 -3.71
CA VAL A 225 -7.77 13.08 -4.29
C VAL A 225 -6.94 12.34 -3.25
N TYR A 226 -6.42 11.18 -3.63
CA TYR A 226 -5.41 10.46 -2.87
C TYR A 226 -4.05 10.63 -3.54
N VAL A 227 -3.04 10.98 -2.74
CA VAL A 227 -1.64 11.00 -3.20
C VAL A 227 -0.89 9.82 -2.59
N ARG A 228 -0.24 9.00 -3.43
CA ARG A 228 0.57 7.85 -2.99
C ARG A 228 1.82 8.34 -2.23
N ALA A 229 2.23 7.58 -1.22
CA ALA A 229 3.28 8.00 -0.30
C ALA A 229 4.67 8.18 -0.94
N ASP A 230 4.99 7.37 -1.94
CA ASP A 230 6.26 7.46 -2.69
C ASP A 230 6.35 8.67 -3.63
N GLN A 231 5.25 9.41 -3.81
CA GLN A 231 5.24 10.66 -4.58
C GLN A 231 5.82 11.82 -3.79
N VAL A 232 5.86 11.69 -2.46
CA VAL A 232 6.34 12.69 -1.51
C VAL A 232 7.23 12.02 -0.45
N PRO A 233 8.34 11.39 -0.87
CA PRO A 233 9.15 10.56 0.04
C PRO A 233 9.73 11.35 1.22
N ASP A 234 9.96 12.65 1.05
CA ASP A 234 10.52 13.55 2.07
C ASP A 234 9.48 14.16 3.02
N SER A 235 8.21 14.10 2.62
CA SER A 235 7.06 14.63 3.39
C SER A 235 5.93 13.59 3.45
N PRO A 236 6.19 12.38 3.98
CA PRO A 236 5.22 11.29 3.92
C PRO A 236 3.92 11.58 4.69
N GLU A 237 3.87 12.59 5.56
CA GLU A 237 2.64 13.07 6.18
C GLU A 237 1.64 13.66 5.19
N VAL A 238 2.09 14.23 4.07
CA VAL A 238 1.20 14.87 3.08
C VAL A 238 0.54 13.89 2.12
N ALA A 239 0.86 12.60 2.19
CA ALA A 239 0.16 11.59 1.42
C ALA A 239 -1.14 11.09 2.10
N GLY A 240 -2.00 10.47 1.29
CA GLY A 240 -3.34 10.03 1.70
C GLY A 240 -4.47 10.82 1.04
N TRP A 241 -5.69 10.65 1.54
CA TRP A 241 -6.90 11.24 0.97
C TRP A 241 -7.15 12.69 1.40
N TYR A 242 -7.58 13.51 0.44
CA TYR A 242 -8.04 14.88 0.60
C TYR A 242 -9.41 15.06 -0.05
N LEU A 243 -10.31 15.75 0.66
CA LEU A 243 -11.67 16.00 0.19
C LEU A 243 -11.82 17.40 -0.38
N SER A 244 -12.35 17.49 -1.58
CA SER A 244 -12.59 18.74 -2.29
C SER A 244 -13.88 19.42 -1.84
N ALA A 245 -14.08 20.64 -2.35
CA ALA A 245 -15.33 21.35 -2.19
C ALA A 245 -16.49 20.59 -2.85
N PRO A 246 -17.71 20.61 -2.26
CA PRO A 246 -18.86 19.97 -2.85
C PRO A 246 -19.26 20.64 -4.17
N ILE A 247 -19.64 19.81 -5.14
CA ILE A 247 -20.31 20.17 -6.38
C ILE A 247 -21.80 19.91 -6.17
N LEU A 248 -22.64 20.92 -6.42
CA LEU A 248 -24.07 20.85 -6.23
C LEU A 248 -24.79 20.76 -7.58
N ALA A 249 -25.76 19.86 -7.69
CA ALA A 249 -26.69 19.78 -8.81
C ALA A 249 -28.13 19.85 -8.31
N THR A 250 -28.95 20.68 -8.97
CA THR A 250 -30.30 21.07 -8.52
C THR A 250 -31.35 19.97 -8.55
N GLY A 251 -31.04 18.79 -9.09
CA GLY A 251 -31.95 17.65 -9.12
C GLY A 251 -31.27 16.35 -8.71
N GLY A 252 -32.07 15.31 -8.51
CA GLY A 252 -31.59 13.99 -8.07
C GLY A 252 -30.70 13.27 -9.09
N TRP A 253 -29.99 12.25 -8.63
CA TRP A 253 -29.06 11.43 -9.43
C TRP A 253 -29.69 10.73 -10.64
N GLU A 254 -31.00 10.49 -10.59
CA GLU A 254 -31.76 9.87 -11.68
C GLU A 254 -31.93 10.81 -12.89
N SER A 255 -31.83 12.12 -12.68
CA SER A 255 -31.97 13.14 -13.72
C SER A 255 -30.73 13.20 -14.63
N ALA A 256 -30.92 12.93 -15.91
CA ALA A 256 -29.87 13.09 -16.93
C ALA A 256 -29.30 14.51 -16.98
N ARG A 257 -30.15 15.53 -16.76
CA ARG A 257 -29.72 16.94 -16.67
C ARG A 257 -28.80 17.17 -15.48
N SER A 258 -29.12 16.61 -14.32
CA SER A 258 -28.31 16.74 -13.12
C SER A 258 -26.97 16.02 -13.27
N ARG A 259 -26.95 14.82 -13.87
CA ARG A 259 -25.72 14.11 -14.21
C ARG A 259 -24.84 14.89 -15.19
N SER A 260 -25.43 15.49 -16.22
CA SER A 260 -24.70 16.34 -17.17
C SER A 260 -24.11 17.59 -16.50
N GLN A 261 -24.84 18.23 -15.57
CA GLN A 261 -24.32 19.35 -14.78
C GLN A 261 -23.12 18.95 -13.92
N LEU A 262 -23.20 17.81 -13.22
CA LEU A 262 -22.09 17.29 -12.41
C LEU A 262 -20.87 16.96 -13.27
N SER A 263 -21.07 16.30 -14.40
CA SER A 263 -19.99 15.97 -15.33
C SER A 263 -19.33 17.24 -15.89
N ALA A 264 -20.12 18.21 -16.34
CA ALA A 264 -19.60 19.47 -16.85
C ALA A 264 -18.79 20.23 -15.80
N GLU A 265 -19.28 20.25 -14.55
CA GLU A 265 -18.58 20.89 -13.45
C GLU A 265 -17.30 20.13 -13.08
N LEU A 266 -17.33 18.80 -12.94
CA LEU A 266 -16.11 17.99 -12.74
C LEU A 266 -15.05 18.29 -13.81
N THR A 267 -15.47 18.29 -15.08
CA THR A 267 -14.59 18.54 -16.23
C THR A 267 -14.05 19.96 -16.24
N ARG A 268 -14.83 20.97 -15.83
CA ARG A 268 -14.37 22.35 -15.66
C ARG A 268 -13.23 22.44 -14.64
N ARG A 269 -13.32 21.68 -13.54
CA ARG A 269 -12.35 21.74 -12.44
C ARG A 269 -11.03 21.01 -12.72
N LEU A 270 -10.96 20.19 -13.77
CA LEU A 270 -9.78 19.37 -14.12
C LEU A 270 -8.49 20.16 -14.34
N GLY A 271 -8.57 21.42 -14.78
CA GLY A 271 -7.40 22.27 -15.01
C GLY A 271 -6.56 22.49 -13.75
N THR A 272 -7.16 22.44 -12.56
CA THR A 272 -6.43 22.51 -11.27
C THR A 272 -5.67 21.22 -10.97
N LEU A 273 -6.23 20.06 -11.32
CA LEU A 273 -5.59 18.76 -11.15
C LEU A 273 -4.37 18.62 -12.07
N ALA A 274 -4.50 19.03 -13.34
CA ALA A 274 -3.39 19.00 -14.30
C ALA A 274 -2.20 19.84 -13.83
N ARG A 275 -2.44 21.08 -13.38
CA ARG A 275 -1.39 21.96 -12.83
C ARG A 275 -0.79 21.41 -11.53
N PHE A 276 -1.59 20.83 -10.66
CA PHE A 276 -1.10 20.22 -9.43
C PHE A 276 -0.18 19.02 -9.72
N MET A 277 -0.58 18.14 -10.64
CA MET A 277 0.26 17.04 -11.10
C MET A 277 1.56 17.52 -11.73
N ASP A 278 1.51 18.62 -12.48
CA ASP A 278 2.70 19.20 -13.08
C ASP A 278 3.66 19.79 -12.04
N ALA A 279 3.12 20.43 -10.99
CA ALA A 279 3.91 20.86 -9.85
C ALA A 279 4.54 19.69 -9.09
N LEU A 280 3.78 18.61 -8.86
CA LEU A 280 4.27 17.42 -8.18
C LEU A 280 5.43 16.77 -8.95
N ASP A 281 5.29 16.64 -10.27
CA ASP A 281 6.35 16.09 -11.11
C ASP A 281 7.56 17.03 -11.17
N THR A 282 7.34 18.34 -11.31
CA THR A 282 8.40 19.35 -11.27
C THR A 282 9.19 19.30 -9.95
N TRP A 283 8.49 19.12 -8.83
CA TRP A 283 9.11 18.99 -7.52
C TRP A 283 9.95 17.71 -7.44
N ARG A 284 9.37 16.56 -7.83
CA ARG A 284 10.05 15.25 -7.89
C ARG A 284 11.27 15.27 -8.81
N ASN A 285 11.22 16.08 -9.87
CA ASN A 285 12.32 16.25 -10.81
C ASN A 285 13.42 17.21 -10.30
N GLY A 286 13.38 17.56 -9.01
CA GLY A 286 14.44 18.32 -8.34
C GLY A 286 14.37 19.84 -8.58
N SER A 287 13.21 20.36 -8.99
CA SER A 287 12.98 21.79 -9.23
C SER A 287 11.95 22.38 -8.24
N PRO A 288 12.20 22.33 -6.91
CA PRO A 288 11.22 22.76 -5.91
C PRO A 288 10.75 24.21 -6.06
N GLY A 289 11.64 25.12 -6.51
CA GLY A 289 11.26 26.52 -6.73
C GLY A 289 10.34 26.75 -7.94
N GLU A 290 10.44 25.92 -8.99
CA GLU A 290 9.47 25.97 -10.10
C GLU A 290 8.14 25.32 -9.70
N ALA A 291 8.19 24.21 -8.96
CA ALA A 291 6.98 23.60 -8.40
C ALA A 291 6.21 24.59 -7.51
N ALA A 292 6.91 25.32 -6.64
CA ALA A 292 6.31 26.37 -5.82
C ALA A 292 5.64 27.46 -6.68
N ARG A 293 6.29 27.92 -7.76
CA ARG A 293 5.71 28.90 -8.69
C ARG A 293 4.44 28.40 -9.39
N ILE A 294 4.39 27.12 -9.78
CA ILE A 294 3.18 26.52 -10.36
C ILE A 294 2.05 26.50 -9.31
N LEU A 295 2.38 26.10 -8.08
CA LEU A 295 1.43 26.02 -6.96
C LEU A 295 0.93 27.41 -6.52
N ASP A 296 1.76 28.46 -6.59
CA ASP A 296 1.33 29.84 -6.37
C ASP A 296 0.16 30.22 -7.29
N GLY A 297 0.21 29.80 -8.56
CA GLY A 297 -0.88 30.01 -9.50
C GLY A 297 -2.19 29.31 -9.12
N LEU A 298 -2.14 28.26 -8.29
CA LEU A 298 -3.32 27.57 -7.74
C LEU A 298 -3.78 28.16 -6.41
N LEU A 299 -2.92 28.92 -5.71
CA LEU A 299 -3.25 29.63 -4.48
C LEU A 299 -3.78 31.04 -4.73
N ASP A 300 -3.51 31.62 -5.91
CA ASP A 300 -3.94 32.95 -6.31
C ASP A 300 -5.48 33.03 -6.46
N PRO A 301 -6.18 33.74 -5.54
CA PRO A 301 -7.65 33.81 -5.55
C PRO A 301 -8.21 34.60 -6.73
N GLU A 302 -7.41 35.44 -7.39
CA GLU A 302 -7.83 36.19 -8.59
C GLU A 302 -7.82 35.30 -9.84
N ARG A 303 -6.96 34.28 -9.87
CA ARG A 303 -6.84 33.32 -10.97
C ARG A 303 -7.75 32.12 -10.78
N GLU A 304 -7.85 31.65 -9.55
CA GLU A 304 -8.63 30.47 -9.19
C GLU A 304 -9.47 30.78 -7.95
N PRO A 305 -10.79 30.97 -8.08
CA PRO A 305 -11.65 31.08 -6.92
C PRO A 305 -11.46 29.84 -6.05
N ALA A 306 -11.02 30.00 -4.80
CA ALA A 306 -10.61 28.91 -3.90
C ALA A 306 -11.67 27.80 -3.65
N ARG A 307 -12.90 27.98 -4.13
CA ARG A 307 -14.03 27.04 -4.01
C ARG A 307 -14.29 26.21 -5.28
N ASP A 308 -13.60 26.52 -6.36
CA ASP A 308 -13.89 26.00 -7.70
C ASP A 308 -12.87 24.96 -8.17
N GLY A 309 -11.82 24.68 -7.39
CA GLY A 309 -10.81 23.67 -7.75
C GLY A 309 -11.27 22.23 -7.55
N PHE A 310 -10.74 21.31 -8.37
CA PHE A 310 -10.81 19.87 -8.15
C PHE A 310 -9.85 19.48 -7.02
N VAL A 311 -8.68 20.12 -6.98
CA VAL A 311 -7.65 19.92 -5.96
C VAL A 311 -8.01 20.76 -4.72
N PRO A 312 -8.10 20.17 -3.52
CA PRO A 312 -8.42 20.92 -2.30
C PRO A 312 -7.36 21.96 -1.96
N LEU A 313 -7.76 23.14 -1.46
CA LEU A 313 -6.83 24.21 -1.08
C LEU A 313 -5.79 23.74 -0.04
N ASP A 314 -6.21 22.94 0.94
CA ASP A 314 -5.30 22.41 1.97
C ASP A 314 -4.23 21.49 1.37
N LEU A 315 -4.57 20.73 0.32
CA LEU A 315 -3.61 19.90 -0.42
C LEU A 315 -2.58 20.80 -1.12
N VAL A 316 -3.05 21.85 -1.81
CA VAL A 316 -2.15 22.82 -2.48
C VAL A 316 -1.22 23.49 -1.48
N ARG A 317 -1.73 23.94 -0.32
CA ARG A 317 -0.93 24.58 0.73
C ARG A 317 0.13 23.66 1.32
N LEU A 318 -0.23 22.41 1.62
CA LEU A 318 0.74 21.43 2.14
C LEU A 318 1.88 21.17 1.16
N PHE A 319 1.56 20.98 -0.13
CA PHE A 319 2.58 20.74 -1.15
C PHE A 319 3.41 21.98 -1.44
N HIS A 320 2.78 23.16 -1.48
CA HIS A 320 3.48 24.42 -1.67
C HIS A 320 4.47 24.67 -0.52
N GLY A 321 4.02 24.53 0.73
CA GLY A 321 4.88 24.70 1.89
C GLY A 321 6.08 23.75 1.88
N ASN A 322 5.89 22.48 1.47
CA ASN A 322 6.99 21.52 1.38
C ASN A 322 7.95 21.83 0.22
N ALA A 323 7.44 22.21 -0.96
CA ALA A 323 8.27 22.63 -2.08
C ALA A 323 9.12 23.86 -1.72
N VAL A 324 8.53 24.87 -1.06
CA VAL A 324 9.25 26.06 -0.59
C VAL A 324 10.29 25.70 0.49
N GLN A 325 9.97 24.77 1.39
CA GLN A 325 10.90 24.28 2.41
C GLN A 325 12.09 23.53 1.80
N ASP A 326 11.88 22.78 0.72
CA ASP A 326 12.95 22.11 -0.02
C ASP A 326 13.81 23.10 -0.81
N GLN A 327 13.19 24.10 -1.43
CA GLN A 327 13.92 25.22 -2.04
C GLN A 327 14.85 25.90 -1.02
N ALA A 328 14.38 26.10 0.21
CA ALA A 328 15.18 26.68 1.30
C ALA A 328 16.42 25.85 1.67
N SER A 329 16.50 24.59 1.26
CA SER A 329 17.67 23.72 1.51
C SER A 329 18.87 24.08 0.63
N ALA A 330 18.65 24.76 -0.49
CA ALA A 330 19.71 25.27 -1.37
C ALA A 330 20.17 26.70 -1.03
N GLU A 331 19.45 27.39 -0.15
CA GLU A 331 19.70 28.78 0.24
C GLU A 331 20.35 28.89 1.62
N ALA A 332 20.98 30.04 1.91
CA ALA A 332 21.56 30.34 3.22
C ALA A 332 21.10 31.71 3.77
N GLY A 333 21.29 31.94 5.06
CA GLY A 333 21.05 33.25 5.69
C GLY A 333 19.59 33.72 5.62
N ALA A 334 19.39 35.00 5.28
CA ALA A 334 18.07 35.64 5.30
C ALA A 334 17.10 35.07 4.26
N ALA A 335 17.57 34.80 3.03
CA ALA A 335 16.75 34.23 1.95
C ALA A 335 16.16 32.86 2.35
N ARG A 336 16.98 32.02 2.99
CA ARG A 336 16.52 30.76 3.57
C ARG A 336 15.42 30.98 4.61
N GLN A 337 15.63 31.92 5.54
CA GLN A 337 14.66 32.16 6.61
C GLN A 337 13.33 32.66 6.04
N GLU A 338 13.37 33.54 5.03
CA GLU A 338 12.18 34.03 4.33
C GLU A 338 11.37 32.88 3.70
N LEU A 339 12.03 31.96 2.99
CA LEU A 339 11.37 30.77 2.44
C LEU A 339 10.76 29.90 3.54
N LEU A 340 11.47 29.68 4.65
CA LEU A 340 10.94 28.89 5.75
C LEU A 340 9.76 29.55 6.46
N GLU A 341 9.73 30.88 6.60
CA GLU A 341 8.57 31.61 7.10
C GLU A 341 7.38 31.56 6.14
N ARG A 342 7.65 31.59 4.82
CA ARG A 342 6.61 31.42 3.81
C ARG A 342 5.97 30.03 3.90
N ALA A 343 6.78 28.97 3.96
CA ALA A 343 6.29 27.61 4.17
C ALA A 343 5.49 27.48 5.48
N ARG A 344 5.96 28.12 6.57
CA ARG A 344 5.23 28.18 7.84
C ARG A 344 3.86 28.83 7.67
N ALA A 345 3.74 29.91 6.90
CA ALA A 345 2.47 30.59 6.66
C ALA A 345 1.46 29.67 5.96
N ASP A 346 1.89 28.86 4.99
CA ASP A 346 1.02 27.89 4.32
C ASP A 346 0.46 26.84 5.27
N TYR A 347 1.32 26.28 6.11
CA TYR A 347 0.89 25.27 7.07
C TYR A 347 -0.03 25.87 8.14
N LEU A 348 0.23 27.09 8.62
CA LEU A 348 -0.66 27.80 9.55
C LEU A 348 -2.01 28.15 8.93
N ALA A 349 -2.06 28.35 7.62
CA ALA A 349 -3.29 28.65 6.91
C ALA A 349 -4.21 27.41 6.80
N VAL A 350 -3.67 26.19 6.92
CA VAL A 350 -4.45 24.96 7.08
C VAL A 350 -4.96 24.89 8.53
N GLY A 351 -6.23 25.24 8.73
CA GLY A 351 -6.80 25.32 10.06
C GLY A 351 -6.81 23.96 10.80
N PRO A 352 -6.74 23.96 12.15
CA PRO A 352 -6.71 22.73 12.95
C PRO A 352 -8.00 21.89 12.83
N GLN A 353 -9.11 22.53 12.42
CA GLN A 353 -10.39 21.86 12.17
C GLN A 353 -10.46 21.21 10.77
N SER A 354 -9.47 21.45 9.90
CA SER A 354 -9.39 20.76 8.62
C SER A 354 -9.08 19.27 8.83
N PRO A 355 -9.64 18.36 8.04
CA PRO A 355 -9.20 16.96 7.99
C PRO A 355 -7.70 16.78 7.67
N ALA A 356 -7.06 17.80 7.09
CA ALA A 356 -5.62 17.85 6.84
C ALA A 356 -4.83 18.58 7.94
N GLY A 357 -5.50 19.11 8.97
CA GLY A 357 -4.89 19.96 10.01
C GLY A 357 -3.76 19.27 10.77
N TRP A 358 -3.88 17.99 11.08
CA TRP A 358 -2.80 17.24 11.74
C TRP A 358 -1.55 17.09 10.85
N ARG A 359 -1.73 16.97 9.53
CA ARG A 359 -0.60 16.90 8.59
C ARG A 359 0.16 18.21 8.60
N ALA A 360 -0.56 19.33 8.50
CA ALA A 360 0.01 20.67 8.60
C ALA A 360 0.71 20.90 9.95
N ALA A 361 0.13 20.41 11.04
CA ALA A 361 0.72 20.52 12.38
C ALA A 361 2.05 19.76 12.52
N ILE A 362 2.17 18.58 11.90
CA ILE A 362 3.43 17.82 11.82
C ILE A 362 4.44 18.54 10.91
N SER A 363 4.03 18.97 9.70
CA SER A 363 4.90 19.72 8.78
C SER A 363 5.41 21.03 9.42
N LEU A 364 4.61 21.70 10.25
CA LEU A 364 5.03 22.86 11.05
C LEU A 364 6.20 22.53 11.98
N GLN A 365 6.25 21.34 12.57
CA GLN A 365 7.37 20.96 13.43
C GLN A 365 8.61 20.62 12.62
N GLY A 366 8.45 19.99 11.45
CA GLY A 366 9.55 19.83 10.49
C GLY A 366 10.13 21.17 10.02
N ASN A 367 9.27 22.16 9.78
CA ASN A 367 9.66 23.53 9.47
C ASN A 367 10.37 24.21 10.64
N ALA A 368 9.84 24.07 11.86
CA ALA A 368 10.45 24.61 13.08
C ALA A 368 11.85 24.01 13.31
N TYR A 369 12.00 22.70 13.12
CA TYR A 369 13.30 22.03 13.13
C TYR A 369 14.27 22.68 12.12
N ARG A 370 13.87 22.83 10.85
CA ARG A 370 14.74 23.44 9.83
C ARG A 370 15.10 24.90 10.16
N ARG A 371 14.15 25.70 10.65
CA ARG A 371 14.39 27.07 11.12
C ARG A 371 15.38 27.10 12.30
N ALA A 372 15.40 26.06 13.13
CA ALA A 372 16.32 25.98 14.25
C ALA A 372 17.78 25.69 13.85
N LEU A 373 18.07 25.21 12.64
CA LEU A 373 19.41 24.76 12.22
C LEU A 373 20.46 25.87 11.95
N GLY A 374 20.17 27.13 12.28
CA GLY A 374 21.09 28.25 12.08
C GLY A 374 21.53 28.43 10.61
N PRO A 375 22.49 29.35 10.34
CA PRO A 375 22.98 29.62 8.99
C PRO A 375 23.85 28.50 8.41
N ALA A 376 24.43 27.66 9.27
CA ALA A 376 25.36 26.62 8.88
C ALA A 376 24.69 25.28 8.56
N HIS A 377 23.38 25.14 8.75
CA HIS A 377 22.61 23.91 8.48
C HIS A 377 23.15 22.69 9.24
N THR A 378 23.69 22.88 10.44
CA THR A 378 24.29 21.81 11.22
C THR A 378 23.75 21.78 12.63
N CYS A 379 23.78 20.59 13.23
CA CYS A 379 23.45 20.33 14.62
C CYS A 379 24.68 20.43 15.52
N ARG A 380 25.67 21.28 15.19
CA ARG A 380 26.86 21.43 16.01
C ARG A 380 26.54 22.24 17.27
N PRO A 381 27.30 22.05 18.37
CA PRO A 381 27.15 22.89 19.54
C PRO A 381 27.25 24.38 19.19
N GLY A 382 26.31 25.20 19.68
CA GLY A 382 26.26 26.64 19.43
C GLY A 382 25.73 27.08 18.06
N THR A 383 25.37 26.17 17.15
CA THR A 383 24.83 26.53 15.82
C THR A 383 23.31 26.47 15.73
N VAL A 384 22.64 25.93 16.74
CA VAL A 384 21.19 25.70 16.76
C VAL A 384 20.43 26.69 17.64
N GLN A 385 19.22 27.08 17.22
CA GLN A 385 18.30 27.84 18.05
C GLN A 385 17.62 26.90 19.07
N THR A 386 18.20 26.81 20.26
CA THR A 386 17.83 25.84 21.30
C THR A 386 16.35 25.85 21.66
N GLY A 387 15.75 27.03 21.85
CA GLY A 387 14.34 27.17 22.23
C GLY A 387 13.39 26.65 21.16
N LEU A 388 13.65 26.94 19.88
CA LEU A 388 12.79 26.51 18.77
C LEU A 388 12.89 24.99 18.56
N LEU A 389 14.10 24.44 18.62
CA LEU A 389 14.33 22.99 18.52
C LEU A 389 13.67 22.25 19.69
N ALA A 390 13.70 22.83 20.89
CA ALA A 390 13.07 22.23 22.06
C ALA A 390 11.54 22.20 21.97
N GLN A 391 10.92 23.28 21.47
CA GLN A 391 9.48 23.33 21.22
C GLN A 391 9.06 22.33 20.15
N ALA A 392 9.81 22.21 19.05
CA ALA A 392 9.54 21.23 18.00
C ALA A 392 9.58 19.79 18.54
N SER A 393 10.61 19.44 19.32
CA SER A 393 10.72 18.11 19.93
C SER A 393 9.59 17.84 20.93
N GLN A 394 9.19 18.82 21.74
CA GLN A 394 8.05 18.67 22.66
C GLN A 394 6.73 18.44 21.90
N ALA A 395 6.46 19.21 20.85
CA ALA A 395 5.25 19.06 20.04
C ALA A 395 5.22 17.71 19.31
N LEU A 396 6.34 17.29 18.72
CA LEU A 396 6.45 15.99 18.06
C LEU A 396 6.26 14.81 19.03
N ARG A 397 6.76 14.93 20.26
CA ARG A 397 6.50 13.94 21.31
C ARG A 397 5.01 13.85 21.62
N ALA A 398 4.33 14.98 21.80
CA ALA A 398 2.88 15.00 22.01
C ALA A 398 2.12 14.34 20.85
N PHE A 399 2.46 14.65 19.58
CA PHE A 399 1.84 14.01 18.42
C PHE A 399 2.14 12.50 18.32
N SER A 400 3.33 12.06 18.72
CA SER A 400 3.66 10.63 18.70
C SER A 400 2.84 9.80 19.70
N GLU A 401 2.35 10.44 20.77
CA GLU A 401 1.57 9.83 21.84
C GLU A 401 0.06 10.04 21.69
N ASP A 402 -0.37 10.91 20.76
CA ASP A 402 -1.76 11.31 20.55
C ASP A 402 -2.59 10.19 19.91
N ARG A 403 -3.55 9.66 20.67
CA ARG A 403 -4.43 8.59 20.23
C ARG A 403 -5.48 9.02 19.22
N ASP A 404 -5.78 10.32 19.15
CA ASP A 404 -6.75 10.88 18.21
C ASP A 404 -6.14 10.97 16.81
N LEU A 405 -4.81 10.97 16.71
CA LEU A 405 -4.12 10.89 15.42
C LEU A 405 -4.23 9.51 14.78
N PRO A 406 -4.29 9.43 13.44
CA PRO A 406 -4.08 8.18 12.73
C PRO A 406 -2.70 7.59 13.06
N GLU A 407 -2.59 6.25 13.05
CA GLU A 407 -1.35 5.53 13.36
C GLU A 407 -0.17 5.99 12.49
N ARG A 408 -0.41 6.23 11.19
CA ARG A 408 0.57 6.84 10.28
C ARG A 408 1.06 8.20 10.79
N GLY A 409 0.17 9.06 11.25
CA GLY A 409 0.53 10.38 11.78
C GLY A 409 1.42 10.29 13.01
N ARG A 410 1.09 9.39 13.95
CA ARG A 410 1.95 9.10 15.12
C ARG A 410 3.33 8.58 14.72
N LEU A 411 3.39 7.67 13.74
CA LEU A 411 4.66 7.13 13.24
C LEU A 411 5.52 8.21 12.57
N THR A 412 4.93 9.08 11.74
CA THR A 412 5.67 10.20 11.15
C THR A 412 6.18 11.15 12.23
N ALA A 413 5.34 11.48 13.23
CA ALA A 413 5.77 12.30 14.37
C ALA A 413 6.91 11.64 15.16
N THR A 414 6.89 10.32 15.32
CA THR A 414 7.97 9.55 15.98
C THR A 414 9.29 9.65 15.21
N VAL A 415 9.27 9.54 13.89
CA VAL A 415 10.48 9.65 13.05
C VAL A 415 11.02 11.09 13.04
N TYR A 416 10.14 12.09 12.95
CA TYR A 416 10.54 13.49 13.03
C TYR A 416 11.05 13.87 14.44
N LEU A 417 10.49 13.27 15.49
CA LEU A 417 11.01 13.39 16.85
C LEU A 417 12.44 12.85 16.93
N ALA A 418 12.73 11.69 16.35
CA ALA A 418 14.08 11.14 16.31
C ALA A 418 15.06 12.07 15.59
N GLN A 419 14.64 12.73 14.50
CA GLN A 419 15.46 13.74 13.83
C GLN A 419 15.79 14.93 14.75
N ALA A 420 14.76 15.48 15.42
CA ALA A 420 14.93 16.61 16.32
C ALA A 420 15.81 16.25 17.52
N GLU A 421 15.59 15.08 18.15
CA GLU A 421 16.38 14.61 19.29
C GLU A 421 17.82 14.26 18.90
N LEU A 422 18.04 13.63 17.74
CA LEU A 422 19.40 13.43 17.22
C LEU A 422 20.14 14.78 17.15
N CYS A 423 19.50 15.81 16.60
CA CYS A 423 20.10 17.13 16.52
C CYS A 423 20.38 17.74 17.90
N ARG A 424 19.47 17.57 18.87
CA ARG A 424 19.67 18.05 20.26
C ARG A 424 20.82 17.31 20.95
N ILE A 425 20.97 16.01 20.71
CA ILE A 425 22.07 15.19 21.23
C ILE A 425 23.40 15.63 20.61
N THR A 426 23.47 15.73 19.28
CA THR A 426 24.68 16.17 18.57
C THR A 426 25.10 17.60 18.96
N ALA A 427 24.13 18.48 19.25
CA ALA A 427 24.40 19.84 19.72
C ALA A 427 24.78 19.92 21.22
N GLY A 428 24.79 18.79 21.95
CA GLY A 428 25.12 18.72 23.38
C GLY A 428 24.05 19.32 24.30
N LEU A 429 22.81 19.46 23.82
CA LEU A 429 21.71 20.07 24.58
C LEU A 429 21.00 19.09 25.51
N VAL A 430 21.01 17.81 25.17
CA VAL A 430 20.37 16.74 25.93
C VAL A 430 21.26 15.51 25.94
N LYS A 431 21.06 14.66 26.94
CA LYS A 431 21.60 13.30 26.93
C LYS A 431 20.75 12.43 26.02
N ASP A 432 21.39 11.40 25.52
CA ASP A 432 20.73 10.36 24.75
C ASP A 432 19.82 9.50 25.65
N ASP A 433 18.56 9.37 25.24
CA ASP A 433 17.52 8.60 25.91
C ASP A 433 17.00 7.43 25.05
N GLY A 434 17.73 7.09 23.97
CA GLY A 434 17.35 6.02 23.04
C GLY A 434 16.14 6.34 22.16
N THR A 435 15.75 7.62 22.01
CA THR A 435 14.63 8.01 21.14
C THR A 435 14.85 7.61 19.67
N VAL A 436 16.08 7.68 19.16
CA VAL A 436 16.39 7.35 17.76
C VAL A 436 16.17 5.86 17.49
N GLU A 437 16.69 4.99 18.36
CA GLU A 437 16.57 3.54 18.25
C GLU A 437 15.11 3.07 18.44
N ARG A 438 14.37 3.71 19.36
CA ARG A 438 12.94 3.46 19.53
C ARG A 438 12.13 3.80 18.28
N ALA A 439 12.48 4.87 17.56
CA ALA A 439 11.82 5.22 16.31
C ALA A 439 12.01 4.15 15.23
N VAL A 440 13.23 3.63 15.07
CA VAL A 440 13.50 2.50 14.15
C VAL A 440 12.65 1.28 14.53
N ALA A 441 12.64 0.91 15.82
CA ALA A 441 11.87 -0.23 16.30
C ALA A 441 10.36 -0.07 16.05
N ALA A 442 9.82 1.13 16.30
CA ALA A 442 8.40 1.44 16.08
C ALA A 442 8.01 1.32 14.60
N VAL A 443 8.82 1.86 13.68
CA VAL A 443 8.57 1.77 12.24
C VAL A 443 8.70 0.32 11.76
N ARG A 444 9.70 -0.44 12.22
CA ARG A 444 9.86 -1.87 11.87
C ARG A 444 8.71 -2.74 12.38
N ALA A 445 8.07 -2.38 13.49
CA ALA A 445 6.90 -3.08 14.02
C ALA A 445 5.62 -2.77 13.23
N ALA A 446 5.52 -1.57 12.65
CA ALA A 446 4.33 -1.08 11.94
C ALA A 446 4.30 -1.43 10.44
N ARG A 447 4.70 -2.65 10.05
CA ARG A 447 4.86 -3.05 8.64
C ARG A 447 3.59 -2.94 7.80
N ASP A 448 2.43 -3.12 8.42
CA ASP A 448 1.12 -3.09 7.76
C ASP A 448 0.50 -1.69 7.65
N VAL A 449 1.18 -0.66 8.18
CA VAL A 449 0.71 0.72 8.12
C VAL A 449 1.16 1.36 6.80
N PRO A 450 0.23 1.98 6.03
CA PRO A 450 0.58 2.66 4.79
C PRO A 450 1.57 3.81 5.05
N GLY A 451 2.63 3.89 4.25
CA GLY A 451 3.67 4.90 4.40
C GLY A 451 4.90 4.46 5.22
N THR A 452 4.83 3.32 5.93
CA THR A 452 5.96 2.80 6.71
C THR A 452 7.21 2.57 5.86
N ALA A 453 7.04 2.13 4.60
CA ALA A 453 8.15 1.91 3.67
C ALA A 453 8.95 3.19 3.38
N GLN A 454 8.32 4.36 3.38
CA GLN A 454 8.99 5.66 3.18
C GLN A 454 9.63 6.19 4.47
N LEU A 455 9.06 5.84 5.63
CA LEU A 455 9.56 6.24 6.95
C LEU A 455 10.78 5.43 7.39
N LEU A 456 10.87 4.15 7.02
CA LEU A 456 11.94 3.26 7.48
C LEU A 456 13.33 3.74 7.04
N PRO A 457 13.60 4.08 5.75
CA PRO A 457 14.90 4.60 5.36
C PRO A 457 15.30 5.87 6.12
N LEU A 458 14.35 6.75 6.43
CA LEU A 458 14.60 7.96 7.21
C LEU A 458 15.01 7.61 8.65
N ALA A 459 14.26 6.75 9.33
CA ALA A 459 14.58 6.32 10.69
C ALA A 459 15.96 5.62 10.77
N GLU A 460 16.24 4.72 9.82
CA GLU A 460 17.53 4.04 9.71
C GLU A 460 18.68 5.05 9.45
N SER A 461 18.46 6.06 8.62
CA SER A 461 19.49 7.09 8.35
C SER A 461 19.84 7.90 9.62
N PHE A 462 18.85 8.19 10.48
CA PHE A 462 19.09 8.88 11.75
C PHE A 462 19.84 7.96 12.73
N ALA A 463 19.49 6.67 12.79
CA ALA A 463 20.22 5.69 13.59
C ALA A 463 21.65 5.48 13.10
N ALA A 464 21.87 5.47 11.78
CA ALA A 464 23.20 5.39 11.18
C ALA A 464 24.06 6.60 11.58
N ARG A 465 23.51 7.82 11.45
CA ARG A 465 24.20 9.04 11.88
C ARG A 465 24.49 9.03 13.38
N ARG A 466 23.55 8.52 14.18
CA ARG A 466 23.74 8.40 15.63
C ARG A 466 24.87 7.45 15.98
N ALA A 467 24.95 6.30 15.32
CA ALA A 467 26.02 5.32 15.51
C ALA A 467 27.38 5.91 15.14
N ASP A 468 27.45 6.65 14.02
CA ASP A 468 28.64 7.40 13.59
C ASP A 468 29.10 8.42 14.65
N ASP A 469 28.17 9.23 15.19
CA ASP A 469 28.47 10.21 16.26
C ASP A 469 28.94 9.54 17.58
N ARG A 470 28.67 8.24 17.77
CA ARG A 470 29.14 7.42 18.92
C ARG A 470 30.50 6.76 18.65
N GLY A 471 31.03 6.84 17.42
CA GLY A 471 32.19 6.08 16.98
C GLY A 471 31.92 4.61 16.68
N ASP A 472 30.65 4.18 16.59
CA ASP A 472 30.28 2.83 16.20
C ASP A 472 30.07 2.75 14.69
N GLU A 473 31.19 2.73 13.96
CA GLU A 473 31.19 2.72 12.50
C GLU A 473 30.58 1.44 11.92
N ALA A 474 30.63 0.32 12.67
CA ALA A 474 30.04 -0.94 12.24
C ALA A 474 28.50 -0.87 12.24
N ALA A 475 27.92 -0.35 13.33
CA ALA A 475 26.48 -0.11 13.39
C ALA A 475 26.03 0.97 12.39
N ALA A 476 26.83 2.02 12.18
CA ALA A 476 26.52 3.04 11.17
C ALA A 476 26.38 2.45 9.76
N VAL A 477 27.35 1.62 9.35
CA VAL A 477 27.30 0.90 8.07
C VAL A 477 26.11 -0.05 8.00
N ALA A 478 25.77 -0.77 9.08
CA ALA A 478 24.61 -1.66 9.11
C ALA A 478 23.30 -0.90 8.89
N HIS A 479 23.09 0.21 9.60
CA HIS A 479 21.91 1.04 9.44
C HIS A 479 21.82 1.70 8.05
N PHE A 480 22.94 2.17 7.47
CA PHE A 480 22.91 2.69 6.11
C PHE A 480 22.53 1.62 5.08
N ARG A 481 22.98 0.37 5.25
CA ARG A 481 22.54 -0.75 4.37
C ARG A 481 21.04 -1.01 4.48
N GLU A 482 20.48 -0.97 5.69
CA GLU A 482 19.03 -1.08 5.88
C GLU A 482 18.27 0.08 5.23
N ALA A 483 18.78 1.31 5.34
CA ALA A 483 18.19 2.47 4.66
C ALA A 483 18.19 2.28 3.12
N VAL A 484 19.30 1.84 2.54
CA VAL A 484 19.43 1.54 1.10
C VAL A 484 18.48 0.42 0.67
N ALA A 485 18.38 -0.65 1.46
CA ALA A 485 17.55 -1.82 1.14
C ALA A 485 16.05 -1.47 1.04
N HIS A 486 15.61 -0.48 1.82
CA HIS A 486 14.22 -0.05 1.87
C HIS A 486 13.92 1.21 1.05
N GLU A 487 14.93 1.91 0.54
CA GLU A 487 14.76 3.09 -0.30
C GLU A 487 14.41 2.71 -1.74
N ARG A 488 13.30 3.26 -2.23
CA ARG A 488 12.80 3.03 -3.59
C ARG A 488 13.07 4.22 -4.50
N ASP A 489 13.20 5.42 -3.94
CA ASP A 489 13.51 6.59 -4.76
C ASP A 489 15.01 6.58 -5.14
N PRO A 490 15.35 6.58 -6.44
CA PRO A 490 16.74 6.45 -6.87
C PRO A 490 17.60 7.64 -6.47
N VAL A 491 17.05 8.86 -6.39
CA VAL A 491 17.82 10.04 -5.96
C VAL A 491 18.19 9.93 -4.49
N ARG A 492 17.24 9.53 -3.63
CA ARG A 492 17.50 9.29 -2.21
C ARG A 492 18.38 8.09 -1.97
N ARG A 493 18.17 7.01 -2.72
CA ARG A 493 18.99 5.81 -2.62
C ARG A 493 20.45 6.12 -2.91
N ALA A 494 20.73 6.93 -3.93
CA ALA A 494 22.08 7.42 -4.19
C ALA A 494 22.68 8.23 -3.03
N ILE A 495 21.87 9.01 -2.31
CA ILE A 495 22.33 9.73 -1.10
C ILE A 495 22.72 8.73 -0.02
N TRP A 496 21.89 7.71 0.24
CA TRP A 496 22.18 6.68 1.23
C TRP A 496 23.39 5.83 0.86
N ASP A 497 23.51 5.44 -0.41
CA ASP A 497 24.69 4.72 -0.93
C ASP A 497 25.96 5.57 -0.82
N GLY A 498 25.89 6.89 -1.05
CA GLY A 498 27.03 7.78 -0.83
C GLY A 498 27.43 7.93 0.64
N LEU A 499 26.46 7.99 1.54
CA LEU A 499 26.73 7.99 2.99
C LEU A 499 27.28 6.65 3.48
N LEU A 500 26.80 5.53 2.92
CA LEU A 500 27.33 4.19 3.14
C LEU A 500 28.78 4.09 2.66
N ALA A 501 29.08 4.61 1.47
CA ALA A 501 30.43 4.66 0.93
C ALA A 501 31.37 5.44 1.84
N SER A 502 31.01 6.68 2.18
CA SER A 502 31.82 7.54 3.05
C SER A 502 32.08 6.89 4.41
N SER A 503 31.07 6.23 4.99
CA SER A 503 31.21 5.51 6.27
C SER A 503 32.07 4.24 6.15
N SER A 504 32.01 3.54 5.01
CA SER A 504 32.87 2.38 4.74
C SER A 504 34.33 2.79 4.54
N LEU A 505 34.58 3.95 3.91
CA LEU A 505 35.94 4.50 3.77
C LEU A 505 36.58 4.84 5.11
N ARG A 506 35.83 5.39 6.07
CA ARG A 506 36.33 5.65 7.43
C ARG A 506 36.83 4.38 8.12
N ARG A 507 36.21 3.23 7.81
CA ARG A 507 36.61 1.90 8.28
C ARG A 507 37.73 1.23 7.49
N CYS A 508 38.32 1.93 6.52
CA CYS A 508 39.25 1.36 5.54
C CYS A 508 38.66 0.17 4.73
N ASP A 509 37.33 0.03 4.63
CA ASP A 509 36.68 -0.92 3.74
C ASP A 509 36.58 -0.35 2.32
N LEU A 510 37.72 -0.36 1.62
CA LEU A 510 37.82 0.16 0.25
C LEU A 510 36.93 -0.60 -0.74
N ALA A 511 36.73 -1.91 -0.54
CA ALA A 511 35.91 -2.72 -1.44
C ALA A 511 34.42 -2.39 -1.29
N GLY A 512 33.93 -2.32 -0.05
CA GLY A 512 32.56 -1.92 0.26
C GLY A 512 32.26 -0.50 -0.19
N ALA A 513 33.20 0.43 0.05
CA ALA A 513 33.06 1.80 -0.42
C ALA A 513 32.97 1.92 -1.95
N ARG A 514 33.85 1.26 -2.70
CA ARG A 514 33.80 1.27 -4.17
C ARG A 514 32.51 0.64 -4.72
N ALA A 515 31.95 -0.36 -4.05
CA ALA A 515 30.65 -0.92 -4.41
C ALA A 515 29.54 0.12 -4.22
N ALA A 516 29.42 0.70 -3.02
CA ALA A 516 28.40 1.69 -2.72
C ALA A 516 28.52 2.98 -3.57
N GLN A 517 29.74 3.42 -3.91
CA GLN A 517 29.93 4.56 -4.82
C GLN A 517 29.43 4.28 -6.23
N ARG A 518 29.68 3.06 -6.75
CA ARG A 518 29.17 2.64 -8.07
C ARG A 518 27.65 2.55 -8.04
N ASP A 519 27.07 1.94 -7.01
CA ASP A 519 25.63 1.83 -6.85
C ASP A 519 24.98 3.23 -6.81
N ALA A 520 25.56 4.19 -6.06
CA ALA A 520 25.09 5.57 -6.03
C ALA A 520 25.12 6.25 -7.41
N LEU A 521 26.20 6.05 -8.18
CA LEU A 521 26.33 6.60 -9.53
C LEU A 521 25.32 5.97 -10.50
N ASP A 522 25.06 4.66 -10.38
CA ASP A 522 24.06 3.95 -11.18
C ASP A 522 22.65 4.42 -10.85
N GLN A 523 22.34 4.64 -9.56
CA GLN A 523 21.06 5.23 -9.14
C GLN A 523 20.90 6.66 -9.67
N LEU A 524 21.95 7.50 -9.61
CA LEU A 524 21.90 8.85 -10.20
C LEU A 524 21.79 8.82 -11.72
N ALA A 525 22.41 7.85 -12.39
CA ALA A 525 22.28 7.67 -13.84
C ALA A 525 20.84 7.27 -14.21
N ALA A 526 20.23 6.33 -13.48
CA ALA A 526 18.84 5.95 -13.66
C ALA A 526 17.89 7.13 -13.37
N ALA A 527 18.14 7.88 -12.30
CA ALA A 527 17.38 9.09 -11.98
C ALA A 527 17.53 10.16 -13.08
N GLN A 528 18.72 10.35 -13.63
CA GLN A 528 18.96 11.28 -14.73
C GLN A 528 18.20 10.86 -16.00
N LEU A 529 18.20 9.58 -16.36
CA LEU A 529 17.42 9.06 -17.49
C LEU A 529 15.91 9.28 -17.28
N ALA A 530 15.45 9.20 -16.03
CA ALA A 530 14.07 9.50 -15.65
C ALA A 530 13.77 11.01 -15.48
N GLY A 531 14.74 11.91 -15.73
CA GLY A 531 14.57 13.35 -15.56
C GLY A 531 14.59 13.85 -14.10
N ARG A 532 14.88 12.98 -13.14
CA ARG A 532 14.85 13.24 -11.68
C ARG A 532 16.15 13.77 -11.10
N ALA A 533 17.25 13.67 -11.84
CA ALA A 533 18.54 14.21 -11.45
C ALA A 533 19.19 14.95 -12.62
N SER A 534 19.80 16.11 -12.35
CA SER A 534 20.55 16.83 -13.37
C SER A 534 21.90 16.17 -13.64
N TYR A 535 22.38 16.29 -14.87
CA TYR A 535 23.74 15.88 -15.23
C TYR A 535 24.80 16.51 -14.30
N ALA A 536 24.63 17.79 -13.97
CA ALA A 536 25.53 18.52 -13.08
C ALA A 536 25.59 17.88 -11.68
N ARG A 537 24.45 17.44 -11.12
CA ARG A 537 24.39 16.77 -9.81
C ARG A 537 25.15 15.44 -9.83
N ARG A 538 24.97 14.63 -10.87
CA ARG A 538 25.69 13.37 -11.03
C ARG A 538 27.20 13.61 -11.13
N HIS A 539 27.62 14.54 -11.99
CA HIS A 539 29.02 14.85 -12.19
C HIS A 539 29.69 15.40 -10.92
N GLN A 540 29.00 16.27 -10.17
CA GLN A 540 29.48 16.77 -8.89
C GLN A 540 29.67 15.65 -7.86
N TYR A 541 28.72 14.71 -7.81
CA TYR A 541 28.82 13.54 -6.94
C TYR A 541 30.02 12.66 -7.32
N GLU A 542 30.18 12.36 -8.63
CA GLU A 542 31.30 11.57 -9.14
C GLU A 542 32.66 12.18 -8.77
N GLN A 543 32.82 13.50 -8.95
CA GLN A 543 34.05 14.20 -8.57
C GLN A 543 34.37 14.07 -7.08
N ARG A 544 33.39 14.39 -6.21
CA ARG A 544 33.57 14.29 -4.75
C ARG A 544 33.87 12.85 -4.32
N SER A 545 33.13 11.88 -4.85
CA SER A 545 33.29 10.45 -4.57
C SER A 545 34.70 9.96 -4.93
N ASN A 546 35.22 10.37 -6.09
CA ASN A 546 36.56 10.02 -6.55
C ASN A 546 37.66 10.67 -5.72
N GLU A 547 37.43 11.88 -5.19
CA GLU A 547 38.36 12.55 -4.27
C GLU A 547 38.41 11.85 -2.91
N GLU A 548 37.26 11.53 -2.32
CA GLU A 548 37.17 10.79 -1.06
C GLU A 548 37.84 9.42 -1.16
N LEU A 549 37.61 8.69 -2.25
CA LEU A 549 38.23 7.39 -2.49
C LEU A 549 39.75 7.50 -2.60
N ARG A 550 40.27 8.44 -3.42
CA ARG A 550 41.72 8.66 -3.55
C ARG A 550 42.38 9.08 -2.24
N GLN A 551 41.67 9.81 -1.39
CA GLN A 551 42.15 10.15 -0.06
C GLN A 551 42.20 8.91 0.84
N ALA A 552 41.14 8.12 0.87
CA ALA A 552 41.10 6.89 1.67
C ALA A 552 42.13 5.85 1.20
N GLU A 553 42.34 5.69 -0.10
CA GLU A 553 43.39 4.80 -0.64
C GLU A 553 44.80 5.19 -0.18
N ARG A 554 45.07 6.49 -0.03
CA ARG A 554 46.36 6.95 0.51
C ARG A 554 46.52 6.66 2.00
N ILE A 555 45.41 6.61 2.75
CA ILE A 555 45.42 6.41 4.21
C ILE A 555 45.38 4.91 4.56
N CYS A 556 44.58 4.14 3.83
CA CYS A 556 44.21 2.75 4.12
C CYS A 556 44.82 1.73 3.13
N GLY A 557 45.48 2.18 2.06
CA GLY A 557 46.05 1.32 1.02
C GLY A 557 47.44 0.77 1.33
N THR A 558 47.94 0.99 2.55
CA THR A 558 49.12 0.36 3.13
C THR A 558 48.69 -0.76 4.07
#